data_AF-A0A6V8NI95-F1
#
_entry.id   AF-A0A6V8NI95-F1
#
_cell.length_a   1.000
_cell.length_b   1.000
_cell.length_c   1.000
_cell.angle_alpha   90.00
_cell.angle_beta   90.00
_cell.angle_gamma   90.00
#
_symmetry.space_group_name_H-M   'P 1'
#
loop_
_entity.id
_entity.type
_entity.pdbx_description
1 polymer ?
#
loop_
_entity_poly.entity_id
_entity_poly.type
_entity_poly.pdbx_seq_one_letter_code
_entity_poly.pdbx_strand_id
1 'polypeptide(L)'
;MTLKEKVSRKLENLKEYVGYLKGYQSRTIEDLKRDPTLRGAVERYLHLSAECVIDVAEIMISELSLRKPEEYKESIDILGEVGIIPDEFAFHFSPVAGFRNILVHEYAKIDLAEVHRHLQKDLGDFEKFSKYIIDYLDSNHSKASLLLPGYQLFREEYLCLQQYKYSFQYALNKCHRTAHPL
;
A
#
# COMPACT_ATOMS: atom_id res chain seq x y z
N MET A 1 11.21 14.41 -12.41
CA MET A 1 10.50 13.12 -12.38
C MET A 1 9.12 13.37 -11.83
N THR A 2 8.07 13.06 -12.58
CA THR A 2 6.66 13.25 -12.19
C THR A 2 6.26 12.21 -11.12
N LEU A 3 5.18 12.47 -10.37
CA LEU A 3 4.62 11.50 -9.42
C LEU A 3 4.34 10.14 -10.10
N LYS A 4 3.75 10.18 -11.31
CA LYS A 4 3.47 8.97 -12.09
C LYS A 4 4.75 8.18 -12.38
N GLU A 5 5.82 8.85 -12.82
CA GLU A 5 7.12 8.19 -13.06
C GLU A 5 7.72 7.57 -11.79
N LYS A 6 7.63 8.27 -10.64
CA LYS A 6 8.14 7.77 -9.35
C LYS A 6 7.41 6.50 -8.90
N VAL A 7 6.09 6.45 -9.10
CA VAL A 7 5.23 5.34 -8.68
C VAL A 7 5.26 4.18 -9.67
N SER A 8 5.27 4.44 -10.98
CA SER A 8 5.18 3.40 -12.02
C SER A 8 6.27 2.33 -11.88
N ARG A 9 7.53 2.73 -11.61
CA ARG A 9 8.62 1.77 -11.44
C ARG A 9 8.38 0.82 -10.26
N LYS A 10 7.81 1.33 -9.16
CA LYS A 10 7.50 0.53 -7.97
C LYS A 10 6.33 -0.43 -8.23
N LEU A 11 5.30 0.01 -8.95
CA LEU A 11 4.18 -0.84 -9.35
C LEU A 11 4.58 -1.92 -10.37
N GLU A 12 5.50 -1.61 -11.29
CA GLU A 12 6.08 -2.60 -12.20
C GLU A 12 6.82 -3.70 -11.42
N ASN A 13 7.69 -3.31 -10.47
CA ASN A 13 8.39 -4.25 -9.60
C ASN A 13 7.40 -5.08 -8.77
N LEU A 14 6.38 -4.45 -8.18
CA LEU A 14 5.34 -5.15 -7.43
C LEU A 14 4.66 -6.22 -8.28
N LYS A 15 4.26 -5.87 -9.50
CA LYS A 15 3.65 -6.80 -10.46
C LYS A 15 4.56 -7.97 -10.78
N GLU A 16 5.85 -7.70 -10.99
CA GLU A 16 6.85 -8.73 -11.28
C GLU A 16 7.00 -9.72 -10.11
N TYR A 17 7.17 -9.21 -8.88
CA TYR A 17 7.31 -10.04 -7.68
C TYR A 17 6.05 -10.85 -7.37
N VAL A 18 4.87 -10.25 -7.52
CA VAL A 18 3.60 -10.98 -7.42
C VAL A 18 3.50 -12.05 -8.51
N GLY A 19 3.99 -11.77 -9.72
CA GLY A 19 4.09 -12.75 -10.81
C GLY A 19 4.95 -13.96 -10.44
N TYR A 20 6.12 -13.74 -9.83
CA TYR A 20 6.95 -14.83 -9.32
C TYR A 20 6.25 -15.63 -8.22
N LEU A 21 5.59 -14.95 -7.27
CA LEU A 21 4.82 -15.60 -6.20
C LEU A 21 3.68 -16.47 -6.75
N LYS A 22 2.97 -16.01 -7.78
CA LYS A 22 1.95 -16.81 -8.47
C LYS A 22 2.51 -18.12 -9.02
N GLY A 23 3.75 -18.11 -9.51
CA GLY A 23 4.46 -19.31 -9.95
C GLY A 23 4.72 -20.35 -8.85
N TYR A 24 4.64 -19.94 -7.58
CA TYR A 24 4.82 -20.81 -6.41
C TYR A 24 3.49 -21.22 -5.74
N GLN A 25 2.32 -20.75 -6.19
CA GLN A 25 1.05 -21.04 -5.52
C GLN A 25 0.66 -22.53 -5.53
N SER A 26 1.18 -23.34 -6.46
CA SER A 26 0.96 -24.79 -6.44
C SER A 26 1.76 -25.53 -5.36
N ARG A 27 2.63 -24.84 -4.61
CA ARG A 27 3.52 -25.44 -3.61
C ARG A 27 2.82 -25.55 -2.25
N THR A 28 3.04 -26.68 -1.59
CA THR A 28 2.54 -26.96 -0.25
C THR A 28 3.45 -26.36 0.82
N ILE A 29 2.95 -26.25 2.05
CA ILE A 29 3.79 -25.84 3.18
C ILE A 29 4.91 -26.87 3.45
N GLU A 30 4.68 -28.16 3.18
CA GLU A 30 5.71 -29.21 3.26
C GLU A 30 6.84 -29.00 2.24
N ASP A 31 6.54 -28.50 1.04
CA ASP A 31 7.56 -28.15 0.05
C ASP A 31 8.46 -27.02 0.58
N LEU A 32 7.86 -25.99 1.18
CA LEU A 32 8.60 -24.88 1.79
C LEU A 32 9.47 -25.34 2.98
N LYS A 33 9.05 -26.37 3.73
CA LYS A 33 9.85 -26.93 4.84
C LYS A 33 11.08 -27.68 4.34
N ARG A 34 10.94 -28.39 3.22
CA ARG A 34 11.98 -29.30 2.68
C ARG A 34 12.98 -28.61 1.79
N ASP A 35 12.56 -27.57 1.07
CA ASP A 35 13.41 -26.84 0.12
C ASP A 35 13.70 -25.42 0.63
N PRO A 36 14.90 -25.17 1.20
CA PRO A 36 15.28 -23.86 1.69
C PRO A 36 15.44 -22.81 0.58
N THR A 37 15.71 -23.23 -0.66
CA THR A 37 15.81 -22.32 -1.81
C THR A 37 14.42 -21.81 -2.17
N LEU A 38 13.44 -22.71 -2.28
CA LEU A 38 12.05 -22.34 -2.52
C LEU A 38 11.51 -21.44 -1.41
N ARG A 39 11.75 -21.81 -0.15
CA ARG A 39 11.35 -21.00 1.00
C ARG A 39 11.94 -19.59 0.94
N GLY A 40 13.25 -19.47 0.75
CA GLY A 40 13.93 -18.19 0.68
C GLY A 40 13.43 -17.33 -0.49
N ALA A 41 13.12 -17.94 -1.62
CA ALA A 41 12.51 -17.24 -2.76
C ALA A 41 11.13 -16.68 -2.40
N VAL A 42 10.24 -17.49 -1.82
CA VAL A 42 8.89 -17.05 -1.42
C VAL A 42 8.95 -15.94 -0.38
N GLU A 43 9.74 -16.11 0.68
CA GLU A 43 9.92 -15.09 1.73
C GLU A 43 10.45 -13.78 1.13
N ARG A 44 11.45 -13.87 0.24
CA ARG A 44 12.04 -12.68 -0.39
C ARG A 44 11.04 -11.94 -1.28
N TYR A 45 10.29 -12.65 -2.11
CA TYR A 45 9.33 -11.99 -3.00
C TYR A 45 8.15 -11.41 -2.22
N LEU A 46 7.66 -12.07 -1.17
CA LEU A 46 6.64 -11.50 -0.27
C LEU A 46 7.12 -10.20 0.40
N HIS A 47 8.35 -10.21 0.93
CA HIS A 47 8.98 -9.00 1.47
C HIS A 47 9.04 -7.90 0.41
N LEU A 48 9.61 -8.18 -0.77
CA LEU A 48 9.76 -7.17 -1.82
C LEU A 48 8.41 -6.61 -2.31
N SER A 49 7.37 -7.45 -2.38
CA SER A 49 6.01 -7.01 -2.70
C SER A 49 5.47 -6.05 -1.64
N ALA A 50 5.60 -6.40 -0.35
CA ALA A 50 5.19 -5.53 0.75
C ALA A 50 5.98 -4.21 0.79
N GLU A 51 7.29 -4.24 0.49
CA GLU A 51 8.12 -3.05 0.40
C GLU A 51 7.64 -2.10 -0.70
N CYS A 52 7.31 -2.63 -1.88
CA CYS A 52 6.81 -1.81 -2.97
C CYS A 52 5.49 -1.12 -2.60
N VAL A 53 4.62 -1.77 -1.81
CA VAL A 53 3.38 -1.14 -1.30
C VAL A 53 3.70 0.05 -0.40
N ILE A 54 4.60 -0.13 0.58
CA ILE A 54 4.99 0.92 1.52
C ILE A 54 5.64 2.08 0.77
N ASP A 55 6.60 1.80 -0.11
CA ASP A 55 7.27 2.80 -0.94
C ASP A 55 6.27 3.64 -1.75
N VAL A 56 5.30 2.98 -2.40
CA VAL A 56 4.27 3.67 -3.17
C VAL A 56 3.43 4.56 -2.25
N ALA A 57 3.02 4.05 -1.09
CA ALA A 57 2.24 4.82 -0.14
C ALA A 57 2.98 6.06 0.37
N GLU A 58 4.26 5.93 0.72
CA GLU A 58 5.09 7.04 1.17
C GLU A 58 5.35 8.08 0.07
N ILE A 59 5.57 7.65 -1.18
CA ILE A 59 5.68 8.56 -2.33
C ILE A 59 4.37 9.34 -2.49
N MET A 60 3.22 8.67 -2.43
CA MET A 60 1.91 9.31 -2.54
C MET A 60 1.68 10.33 -1.42
N ILE A 61 2.00 9.96 -0.17
CA ILE A 61 1.91 10.86 1.00
C ILE A 61 2.77 12.11 0.81
N SER A 62 4.02 11.92 0.42
CA SER A 62 4.98 13.01 0.23
C SER A 62 4.55 13.97 -0.88
N GLU A 63 4.21 13.43 -2.05
CA GLU A 63 3.85 14.24 -3.23
C GLU A 63 2.49 14.95 -3.09
N LEU A 64 1.59 14.41 -2.27
CA LEU A 64 0.28 15.01 -1.97
C LEU A 64 0.30 15.86 -0.69
N SER A 65 1.46 16.02 -0.05
CA SER A 65 1.62 16.80 1.20
C SER A 65 0.66 16.36 2.32
N LEU A 66 0.43 15.04 2.43
CA LEU A 66 -0.42 14.46 3.48
C LEU A 66 0.32 14.43 4.82
N ARG A 67 -0.40 14.09 5.89
CA ARG A 67 0.22 13.87 7.20
C ARG A 67 1.29 12.78 7.10
N LYS A 68 2.38 12.92 7.85
CA LYS A 68 3.42 11.89 7.89
C LYS A 68 2.93 10.68 8.70
N PRO A 69 3.23 9.45 8.26
CA PRO A 69 2.98 8.25 9.05
C PRO A 69 3.92 8.23 10.27
N GLU A 70 3.40 7.79 11.42
CA GLU A 70 4.25 7.46 12.59
C GLU A 70 4.86 6.06 12.48
N GLU A 71 4.15 5.15 11.79
CA GLU A 71 4.55 3.77 11.54
C GLU A 71 4.25 3.38 10.09
N TYR A 72 4.96 2.38 9.53
CA TYR A 72 4.75 1.94 8.14
C TYR A 72 3.32 1.51 7.82
N LYS A 73 2.60 0.94 8.81
CA LYS A 73 1.19 0.58 8.65
C LYS A 73 0.34 1.81 8.34
N GLU A 74 0.62 2.94 8.99
CA GLU A 74 -0.12 4.19 8.77
C GLU A 74 0.04 4.70 7.34
N SER A 75 1.13 4.38 6.65
CA SER A 75 1.31 4.80 5.25
C SER A 75 0.13 4.32 4.38
N ILE A 76 -0.36 3.10 4.60
CA ILE A 76 -1.50 2.54 3.87
C ILE A 76 -2.82 3.11 4.40
N ASP A 77 -2.97 3.22 5.73
CA ASP A 77 -4.18 3.75 6.34
C ASP A 77 -4.45 5.21 5.90
N ILE A 78 -3.41 6.05 5.80
CA ILE A 78 -3.50 7.45 5.33
C ILE A 78 -4.10 7.52 3.92
N LEU A 79 -3.72 6.61 3.02
CA LEU A 79 -4.31 6.58 1.67
C LEU A 79 -5.80 6.27 1.70
N GLY A 80 -6.24 5.43 2.65
CA GLY A 80 -7.65 5.14 2.92
C GLY A 80 -8.39 6.36 3.46
N GLU A 81 -7.81 7.06 4.43
CA GLU A 81 -8.36 8.26 5.06
C GLU A 81 -8.69 9.37 4.04
N VAL A 82 -7.86 9.52 3.01
CA VAL A 82 -8.04 10.53 1.95
C VAL A 82 -8.77 9.99 0.71
N GLY A 83 -9.20 8.72 0.72
CA GLY A 83 -9.98 8.11 -0.35
C GLY A 83 -9.20 7.80 -1.63
N ILE A 84 -7.87 7.67 -1.56
CA ILE A 84 -7.03 7.19 -2.68
C ILE A 84 -7.28 5.70 -2.90
N ILE A 85 -7.45 4.96 -1.80
CA ILE A 85 -7.91 3.57 -1.79
C ILE A 85 -9.15 3.47 -0.89
N PRO A 86 -10.02 2.46 -1.03
CA PRO A 86 -11.16 2.29 -0.13
C PRO A 86 -10.70 2.11 1.34
N ASP A 87 -11.33 2.79 2.29
CA ASP A 87 -10.96 2.75 3.72
C ASP A 87 -10.99 1.33 4.30
N GLU A 88 -12.03 0.55 3.97
CA GLU A 88 -12.14 -0.85 4.38
C GLU A 88 -10.98 -1.70 3.84
N PHE A 89 -10.60 -1.48 2.58
CA PHE A 89 -9.44 -2.16 2.00
C PHE A 89 -8.14 -1.75 2.69
N ALA A 90 -7.95 -0.45 2.96
CA ALA A 90 -6.77 0.06 3.67
C ALA A 90 -6.63 -0.62 5.05
N PHE A 91 -7.72 -0.67 5.82
CA PHE A 91 -7.74 -1.27 7.15
C PHE A 91 -7.35 -2.76 7.13
N HIS A 92 -7.84 -3.52 6.16
CA HIS A 92 -7.53 -4.95 6.04
C HIS A 92 -6.14 -5.22 5.46
N PHE A 93 -5.66 -4.34 4.59
CA PHE A 93 -4.40 -4.52 3.88
C PHE A 93 -3.19 -3.97 4.63
N SER A 94 -3.36 -2.93 5.45
CA SER A 94 -2.27 -2.29 6.18
C SER A 94 -1.43 -3.21 7.09
N PRO A 95 -1.94 -4.33 7.66
CA PRO A 95 -1.12 -5.33 8.34
C PRO A 95 0.04 -5.92 7.51
N VAL A 96 0.01 -5.81 6.17
CA VAL A 96 1.12 -6.23 5.30
C VAL A 96 2.45 -5.53 5.66
N ALA A 97 2.40 -4.32 6.19
CA ALA A 97 3.58 -3.60 6.68
C ALA A 97 4.19 -4.26 7.93
N GLY A 98 3.36 -4.80 8.81
CA GLY A 98 3.82 -5.58 9.96
C GLY A 98 4.47 -6.89 9.52
N PHE A 99 3.84 -7.61 8.58
CA PHE A 99 4.42 -8.84 8.02
C PHE A 99 5.78 -8.60 7.35
N ARG A 100 5.93 -7.50 6.61
CA ARG A 100 7.22 -7.06 6.06
C ARG A 100 8.28 -6.92 7.15
N ASN A 101 7.94 -6.32 8.30
CA ASN A 101 8.89 -6.17 9.41
C ASN A 101 9.33 -7.52 9.98
N ILE A 102 8.41 -8.48 10.11
CA ILE A 102 8.71 -9.84 10.57
C ILE A 102 9.72 -10.51 9.64
N LEU A 103 9.51 -10.43 8.32
CA LEU A 103 10.38 -11.04 7.31
C LEU A 103 11.83 -10.50 7.32
N VAL A 104 12.05 -9.28 7.82
CA VAL A 104 13.37 -8.63 7.78
C VAL A 104 14.04 -8.60 9.15
N HIS A 105 13.32 -8.18 10.18
CA HIS A 105 13.89 -7.88 11.49
C HIS A 105 13.68 -9.01 12.50
N GLU A 106 12.64 -9.82 12.33
CA GLU A 106 12.29 -10.92 13.23
C GLU A 106 12.40 -12.28 12.53
N TYR A 107 13.40 -12.44 11.65
CA TYR A 107 13.56 -13.63 10.82
C TYR A 107 13.62 -14.95 11.62
N ALA A 108 14.11 -14.91 12.86
CA ALA A 108 14.12 -16.06 13.77
C ALA A 108 12.71 -16.51 14.23
N LYS A 109 11.70 -15.67 14.06
CA LYS A 109 10.30 -15.89 14.44
C LYS A 109 9.36 -16.08 13.24
N ILE A 110 9.88 -16.18 12.01
CA ILE A 110 9.04 -16.37 10.83
C ILE A 110 8.22 -17.66 10.98
N ASP A 111 6.89 -17.51 11.05
CA ASP A 111 5.96 -18.62 10.99
C ASP A 111 5.73 -19.00 9.52
N LEU A 112 6.17 -20.21 9.15
CA LEU A 112 6.05 -20.72 7.79
C LEU A 112 4.58 -20.96 7.39
N ALA A 113 3.68 -21.19 8.34
CA ALA A 113 2.25 -21.30 8.06
C ALA A 113 1.67 -19.95 7.63
N GLU A 114 2.16 -18.86 8.23
CA GLU A 114 1.81 -17.50 7.84
C GLU A 114 2.38 -17.13 6.46
N VAL A 115 3.64 -17.46 6.19
CA VAL A 115 4.25 -17.29 4.85
C VAL A 115 3.45 -18.03 3.78
N HIS A 116 3.09 -19.30 4.04
CA HIS A 116 2.28 -20.09 3.12
C HIS A 116 0.88 -19.50 2.93
N ARG A 117 0.22 -19.06 4.01
CA ARG A 117 -1.09 -18.40 3.94
C ARG A 117 -1.04 -17.16 3.05
N HIS A 118 -0.05 -16.28 3.24
CA HIS A 118 0.12 -15.07 2.43
C HIS A 118 0.34 -15.40 0.95
N LEU A 119 1.18 -16.42 0.66
CA LEU A 119 1.39 -16.92 -0.70
C LEU A 119 0.08 -17.41 -1.36
N GLN A 120 -0.80 -18.07 -0.59
CA GLN A 120 -2.02 -18.66 -1.14
C GLN A 120 -3.18 -17.66 -1.29
N LYS A 121 -3.34 -16.74 -0.32
CA LYS A 121 -4.59 -15.99 -0.17
C LYS A 121 -4.47 -14.50 -0.49
N ASP A 122 -3.29 -13.92 -0.27
CA ASP A 122 -3.20 -12.46 -0.15
C ASP A 122 -2.57 -11.79 -1.39
N LEU A 123 -2.13 -12.59 -2.37
CA LEU A 123 -1.53 -12.07 -3.61
C LEU A 123 -2.49 -11.14 -4.39
N GLY A 124 -3.79 -11.41 -4.32
CA GLY A 124 -4.80 -10.59 -5.00
C GLY A 124 -4.92 -9.18 -4.43
N ASP A 125 -4.57 -8.97 -3.16
CA ASP A 125 -4.67 -7.64 -2.54
C ASP A 125 -3.55 -6.71 -3.00
N PHE A 126 -2.36 -7.23 -3.30
CA PHE A 126 -1.30 -6.45 -3.97
C PHE A 126 -1.73 -5.94 -5.35
N GLU A 127 -2.48 -6.76 -6.11
CA GLU A 127 -3.00 -6.39 -7.42
C GLU A 127 -4.12 -5.35 -7.31
N LYS A 128 -5.02 -5.50 -6.33
CA LYS A 128 -6.05 -4.48 -6.01
C LYS A 128 -5.42 -3.15 -5.61
N PHE A 129 -4.42 -3.17 -4.73
CA PHE A 129 -3.69 -1.97 -4.34
C PHE A 129 -3.10 -1.26 -5.57
N SER A 130 -2.37 -2.00 -6.42
CA SER A 130 -1.80 -1.45 -7.66
C SER A 130 -2.87 -0.82 -8.54
N LYS A 131 -4.02 -1.49 -8.70
CA LYS A 131 -5.14 -0.97 -9.48
C LYS A 131 -5.69 0.34 -8.91
N TYR A 132 -5.92 0.44 -7.60
CA TYR A 132 -6.43 1.67 -7.00
C TYR A 132 -5.47 2.85 -7.20
N ILE A 133 -4.16 2.63 -7.05
CA ILE A 133 -3.16 3.66 -7.27
C ILE A 133 -3.15 4.12 -8.74
N ILE A 134 -3.21 3.18 -9.70
CA ILE A 134 -3.26 3.50 -11.13
C ILE A 134 -4.54 4.31 -11.45
N ASP A 135 -5.70 3.83 -11.00
CA ASP A 135 -6.98 4.47 -11.25
C ASP A 135 -6.99 5.91 -10.68
N TYR A 136 -6.39 6.13 -9.50
CA TYR A 136 -6.22 7.46 -8.92
C TYR A 136 -5.31 8.36 -9.76
N LEU A 137 -4.14 7.85 -10.20
CA LEU A 137 -3.19 8.61 -11.00
C LEU A 137 -3.77 9.02 -12.36
N ASP A 138 -4.54 8.14 -13.00
CA ASP A 138 -5.17 8.42 -14.29
C ASP A 138 -6.36 9.40 -14.14
N SER A 139 -7.18 9.25 -13.11
CA SER A 139 -8.30 10.17 -12.82
C SER A 139 -7.85 11.60 -12.52
N ASN A 140 -6.68 11.76 -11.87
CA ASN A 140 -6.11 13.09 -11.58
C ASN A 140 -5.41 13.72 -12.79
N HIS A 141 -4.92 12.92 -13.74
CA HIS A 141 -4.40 13.44 -15.00
C HIS A 141 -5.48 14.15 -15.81
N SER A 142 -6.70 13.59 -15.87
CA SER A 142 -7.82 14.18 -16.60
C SER A 142 -8.29 15.52 -15.99
N LYS A 143 -8.28 15.65 -14.67
CA LYS A 143 -8.64 16.91 -13.97
C LYS A 143 -7.59 18.00 -14.18
N ALA A 144 -6.30 17.64 -14.21
CA ALA A 144 -5.22 18.59 -14.48
C ALA A 144 -5.22 19.10 -15.93
N SER A 145 -5.58 18.27 -16.91
CA SER A 145 -5.70 18.69 -18.33
C SER A 145 -6.93 19.56 -18.62
N LEU A 146 -7.95 19.55 -17.76
CA LEU A 146 -9.16 20.37 -17.87
C LEU A 146 -9.00 21.78 -17.26
N LEU A 147 -7.89 22.07 -16.58
CA LEU A 147 -7.58 23.40 -16.06
C LEU A 147 -6.84 24.20 -17.15
N LEU A 148 -7.62 24.99 -17.90
CA LEU A 148 -7.10 26.00 -18.84
C LEU A 148 -6.16 27.01 -18.14
N PRO A 149 -5.27 27.72 -18.88
CA PRO A 149 -4.11 28.45 -18.34
C PRO A 149 -4.39 29.57 -17.32
N GLY A 150 -5.65 29.86 -16.98
CA GLY A 150 -6.02 30.91 -16.03
C GLY A 150 -6.14 30.48 -14.56
N TYR A 151 -5.99 29.19 -14.24
CA TYR A 151 -6.30 28.63 -12.90
C TYR A 151 -5.07 28.19 -12.08
N GLN A 152 -3.88 28.70 -12.38
CA GLN A 152 -2.65 28.36 -11.64
C GLN A 152 -2.61 28.92 -10.20
N LEU A 153 -3.50 29.84 -9.83
CA LEU A 153 -3.54 30.47 -8.50
C LEU A 153 -4.33 29.68 -7.42
N PHE A 154 -5.10 28.65 -7.78
CA PHE A 154 -5.95 27.91 -6.83
C PHE A 154 -5.43 26.52 -6.44
N ARG A 155 -4.19 26.16 -6.82
CA ARG A 155 -3.61 24.86 -6.44
C ARG A 155 -3.42 24.76 -4.93
N GLU A 156 -2.97 25.84 -4.29
CA GLU A 156 -2.78 25.89 -2.84
C GLU A 156 -4.11 25.93 -2.08
N GLU A 157 -5.11 26.69 -2.56
CA GLU A 157 -6.42 26.74 -1.90
C GLU A 157 -7.21 25.44 -2.05
N TYR A 158 -7.15 24.77 -3.20
CA TYR A 158 -7.83 23.47 -3.38
C TYR A 158 -7.15 22.38 -2.55
N LEU A 159 -5.81 22.34 -2.50
CA LEU A 159 -5.08 21.43 -1.61
C LEU A 159 -5.36 21.74 -0.14
N CYS A 160 -5.44 23.02 0.23
CA CYS A 160 -5.78 23.47 1.59
C CYS A 160 -7.21 23.12 1.98
N LEU A 161 -8.19 23.26 1.08
CA LEU A 161 -9.58 22.84 1.31
C LEU A 161 -9.70 21.32 1.42
N GLN A 162 -8.96 20.57 0.62
CA GLN A 162 -8.85 19.12 0.78
C GLN A 162 -8.23 18.80 2.14
N GLN A 163 -7.14 19.46 2.53
CA GLN A 163 -6.47 19.29 3.83
C GLN A 163 -7.34 19.65 5.03
N TYR A 164 -8.16 20.69 4.94
CA TYR A 164 -9.15 21.05 5.97
C TYR A 164 -10.27 20.01 6.08
N LYS A 165 -10.78 19.54 4.94
CA LYS A 165 -11.77 18.47 4.91
C LYS A 165 -11.20 17.16 5.46
N TYR A 166 -9.93 16.86 5.18
CA TYR A 166 -9.20 15.71 5.71
C TYR A 166 -8.95 15.82 7.20
N SER A 167 -8.56 16.99 7.71
CA SER A 167 -8.31 17.21 9.14
C SER A 167 -9.59 17.02 9.97
N PHE A 168 -10.74 17.44 9.41
CA PHE A 168 -12.05 17.23 9.99
C PHE A 168 -12.51 15.76 9.91
N GLN A 169 -12.35 15.11 8.76
CA GLN A 169 -12.69 13.69 8.58
C GLN A 169 -11.82 12.77 9.45
N TYR A 170 -10.53 13.06 9.58
CA TYR A 170 -9.60 12.37 10.47
C TYR A 170 -10.04 12.49 11.94
N ALA A 171 -10.41 13.69 12.40
CA ALA A 171 -10.93 13.90 13.74
C ALA A 171 -12.22 13.10 14.00
N LEU A 172 -13.13 13.04 13.02
CA LEU A 172 -14.35 12.24 13.11
C LEU A 172 -14.07 10.73 13.16
N ASN A 173 -13.21 10.22 12.28
CA ASN A 173 -12.88 8.79 12.22
C ASN A 173 -12.11 8.32 13.46
N LYS A 174 -11.24 9.18 14.04
CA LYS A 174 -10.52 8.89 15.29
C LYS A 174 -11.47 8.81 16.49
N CYS A 175 -12.51 9.64 16.54
CA CYS A 175 -13.56 9.55 17.55
C CYS A 175 -14.41 8.28 17.44
N HIS A 176 -14.62 7.75 16.22
CA HIS A 176 -15.37 6.50 16.03
C HIS A 176 -14.56 5.23 16.35
N ARG A 177 -13.24 5.21 16.12
CA ARG A 177 -12.38 4.05 16.41
C ARG A 177 -12.03 3.90 17.90
N THR A 178 -12.16 4.94 18.72
CA THR A 178 -11.96 4.87 20.18
C THR A 178 -13.21 4.50 20.97
N ALA A 179 -14.36 4.36 20.30
CA ALA A 179 -15.62 3.92 20.92
C ALA A 179 -15.83 2.41 20.71
N HIS A 180 -15.09 1.57 21.47
CA HIS A 180 -15.55 0.20 21.74
C HIS A 180 -16.29 0.19 23.09
N PRO A 181 -17.47 -0.46 23.20
CA PRO A 181 -18.19 -0.55 24.46
C PRO A 181 -17.44 -1.45 25.45
N LEU A 182 -17.39 -1.02 26.71
CA LEU A 182 -17.13 -1.89 27.85
C LEU A 182 -18.20 -2.98 27.97
#